data_AF-W7WTD9-F1
#
_entry.id   AF-W7WTD9-F1
#
_cell.length_a   1.000
_cell.length_b   1.000
_cell.length_c   1.000
_cell.angle_alpha   90.00
_cell.angle_beta   90.00
_cell.angle_gamma   90.00
#
_symmetry.space_group_name_H-M   'P 1'
#
loop_
_entity.id
_entity.type
_entity.pdbx_description
1 polymer ?
#
loop_
_entity_poly.entity_id
_entity_poly.type
_entity_poly.pdbx_seq_one_letter_code
_entity_poly.pdbx_strand_id
1 'polypeptide(L)'
;MDRAERDVRRMEGIIRSMTPLERRKPELLKASRKRRIAAGAGVQVQEVNRLLNQFEQMQGMMKKMKGGGMMKMMKRMGGGGMKGFVR
;
A
#
# COMPACT_ATOMS: atom_id res chain seq x y z
N MET A 1 -0.71 -28.11 4.93
CA MET A 1 -0.95 -26.77 4.37
C MET A 1 -1.01 -25.79 5.51
N ASP A 2 0.03 -24.97 5.61
CA ASP A 2 0.21 -24.01 6.68
C ASP A 2 -0.84 -22.89 6.58
N ARG A 3 -1.20 -22.29 7.73
CA ARG A 3 -2.16 -21.17 7.77
C ARG A 3 -1.72 -20.03 6.84
N ALA A 4 -0.43 -19.73 6.80
CA ALA A 4 0.16 -18.73 5.93
C ALA A 4 -0.08 -19.01 4.44
N GLU A 5 0.05 -20.26 3.99
CA GLU A 5 -0.20 -20.61 2.59
C GLU A 5 -1.65 -20.35 2.18
N ARG A 6 -2.60 -20.64 3.08
CA ARG A 6 -4.03 -20.38 2.82
C ARG A 6 -4.32 -18.89 2.70
N ASP A 7 -3.72 -18.08 3.57
CA ASP A 7 -3.91 -16.63 3.54
C ASP A 7 -3.30 -16.02 2.28
N VAL A 8 -2.11 -16.47 1.87
CA VAL A 8 -1.49 -16.07 0.60
C VAL A 8 -2.37 -16.42 -0.59
N ARG A 9 -2.90 -17.65 -0.65
CA ARG A 9 -3.81 -18.06 -1.73
C ARG A 9 -5.09 -17.22 -1.80
N ARG A 10 -5.66 -16.85 -0.65
CA ARG A 10 -6.82 -15.94 -0.61
C ARG A 10 -6.48 -14.55 -1.11
N MET A 11 -5.34 -13.99 -0.69
CA MET A 11 -4.88 -12.69 -1.19
C MET A 11 -4.65 -12.74 -2.71
N GLU A 12 -4.01 -13.78 -3.22
CA GLU A 12 -3.85 -13.97 -4.67
C GLU A 12 -5.19 -14.05 -5.40
N GLY A 13 -6.15 -14.81 -4.87
CA GLY A 13 -7.49 -14.92 -5.44
C GLY A 13 -8.21 -13.58 -5.52
N ILE A 14 -8.10 -12.75 -4.48
CA ILE A 14 -8.63 -11.38 -4.45
C ILE A 14 -7.99 -10.53 -5.56
N ILE A 15 -6.66 -10.53 -5.66
CA ILE A 15 -5.93 -9.71 -6.64
C ILE A 15 -6.21 -10.16 -8.08
N ARG A 16 -6.31 -11.48 -8.32
CA ARG A 16 -6.66 -12.05 -9.64
C ARG A 16 -8.08 -11.71 -10.06
N SER A 17 -8.99 -11.49 -9.12
CA SER A 17 -10.38 -11.08 -9.37
C SER A 17 -10.54 -9.58 -9.68
N MET A 18 -9.45 -8.81 -9.61
CA MET A 18 -9.43 -7.40 -9.97
C MET A 18 -9.06 -7.17 -11.44
N THR A 19 -9.69 -6.16 -12.04
CA THR A 19 -9.27 -5.64 -13.34
C THR A 19 -7.91 -4.92 -13.24
N PRO A 20 -7.17 -4.78 -14.36
CA PRO A 20 -5.91 -4.03 -14.37
C PRO A 20 -6.06 -2.58 -13.89
N LEU A 21 -7.19 -1.93 -14.22
CA LEU A 21 -7.48 -0.56 -13.78
C LEU A 21 -7.64 -0.48 -12.26
N GLU A 22 -8.38 -1.41 -11.66
CA GLU A 22 -8.60 -1.46 -10.21
C GLU A 22 -7.32 -1.75 -9.43
N ARG A 23 -6.42 -2.57 -9.98
CA ARG A 23 -5.09 -2.83 -9.37
C ARG A 23 -4.20 -1.60 -9.38
N ARG A 24 -4.23 -0.81 -10.47
CA ARG A 24 -3.47 0.44 -10.59
C ARG A 24 -4.07 1.55 -9.74
N LYS A 25 -5.40 1.58 -9.61
CA LYS A 25 -6.17 2.62 -8.91
C LYS A 25 -7.15 2.00 -7.89
N PRO A 26 -6.64 1.56 -6.72
CA PRO A 26 -7.49 0.95 -5.68
C PRO A 26 -8.53 1.91 -5.11
N GLU A 27 -8.34 3.23 -5.24
CA GLU A 27 -9.34 4.27 -4.92
C GLU A 27 -10.69 4.13 -5.66
N LEU A 28 -10.69 3.45 -6.82
CA LEU A 28 -11.89 3.18 -7.60
C LEU A 28 -12.74 2.05 -7.01
N LEU A 29 -12.20 1.27 -6.07
CA LEU A 29 -12.88 0.12 -5.45
C LEU A 29 -13.94 0.57 -4.45
N LYS A 30 -15.10 0.98 -4.96
CA LYS A 30 -16.32 1.24 -4.19
C LYS A 30 -17.08 -0.06 -3.89
N ALA A 31 -18.18 0.03 -3.12
CA ALA A 31 -18.93 -1.11 -2.61
C ALA A 31 -19.30 -2.16 -3.69
N SER A 32 -19.80 -1.72 -4.85
CA SER A 32 -20.18 -2.64 -5.95
C SER A 32 -18.98 -3.46 -6.46
N ARG A 33 -17.84 -2.82 -6.70
CA ARG A 33 -16.61 -3.51 -7.16
C ARG A 33 -16.07 -4.46 -6.11
N LYS A 34 -16.08 -4.06 -4.82
CA LYS A 34 -15.66 -4.92 -3.71
C LYS A 34 -16.51 -6.19 -3.62
N ARG A 35 -17.84 -6.10 -3.81
CA ARG A 35 -18.73 -7.27 -3.88
C ARG A 35 -18.40 -8.19 -5.04
N ARG A 36 -18.19 -7.64 -6.25
CA ARG A 36 -17.81 -8.41 -7.44
C ARG A 36 -16.49 -9.17 -7.22
N ILE A 37 -15.49 -8.51 -6.66
CA ILE A 37 -14.17 -9.11 -6.37
C ILE A 37 -14.30 -10.21 -5.32
N ALA A 38 -15.05 -9.96 -4.24
CA ALA A 38 -15.29 -10.94 -3.19
C ALA A 38 -15.98 -12.19 -3.74
N ALA A 39 -17.01 -12.02 -4.58
CA ALA A 39 -17.69 -13.12 -5.25
C ALA A 39 -16.77 -13.89 -6.21
N GLY A 40 -15.96 -13.19 -7.03
CA GLY A 40 -15.02 -13.81 -7.96
C GLY A 40 -13.87 -14.57 -7.26
N ALA A 41 -13.47 -14.12 -6.07
CA ALA A 41 -12.41 -14.74 -5.28
C ALA A 41 -12.92 -15.80 -4.27
N GLY A 42 -14.24 -15.95 -4.11
CA GLY A 42 -14.83 -16.86 -3.12
C GLY A 42 -14.56 -16.46 -1.66
N VAL A 43 -14.45 -15.16 -1.39
CA VAL A 43 -14.14 -14.61 -0.05
C VAL A 43 -15.20 -13.62 0.41
N GLN A 44 -15.13 -13.19 1.66
CA GLN A 44 -16.01 -12.14 2.16
C GLN A 44 -15.54 -10.74 1.74
N VAL A 45 -16.48 -9.79 1.60
CA VAL A 45 -16.17 -8.37 1.32
C VAL A 45 -15.24 -7.77 2.39
N GLN A 46 -15.32 -8.27 3.62
CA GLN A 46 -14.44 -7.85 4.71
C GLN A 46 -12.97 -8.20 4.44
N GLU A 47 -12.68 -9.33 3.80
CA GLU A 47 -11.31 -9.72 3.44
C GLU A 47 -10.74 -8.78 2.37
N VAL A 48 -11.56 -8.38 1.40
CA VAL A 48 -11.20 -7.36 0.41
C VAL A 48 -10.90 -6.02 1.10
N ASN A 49 -11.71 -5.60 2.08
CA ASN A 49 -11.44 -4.38 2.84
C ASN A 49 -10.12 -4.46 3.64
N ARG A 50 -9.83 -5.59 4.29
CA ARG A 50 -8.58 -5.76 5.03
C ARG A 50 -7.36 -5.64 4.11
N LEU A 51 -7.42 -6.22 2.92
CA LEU A 51 -6.34 -6.14 1.94
C LEU A 51 -6.14 -4.69 1.45
N LEU A 52 -7.22 -3.97 1.17
CA LEU A 52 -7.14 -2.57 0.74
C LEU A 52 -6.57 -1.66 1.83
N ASN A 53 -6.97 -1.86 3.09
CA ASN A 53 -6.44 -1.07 4.21
C ASN A 53 -4.94 -1.32 4.42
N GLN A 54 -4.50 -2.58 4.33
CA GLN A 54 -3.07 -2.92 4.41
C GLN A 54 -2.27 -2.28 3.27
N PHE A 55 -2.82 -2.32 2.05
CA PHE A 55 -2.21 -1.68 0.90
C PHE A 55 -2.11 -0.16 1.05
N GLU A 56 -3.16 0.50 1.53
CA GLU A 56 -3.17 1.94 1.77
C GLU A 56 -2.14 2.35 2.84
N GLN A 57 -2.01 1.57 3.92
CA GLN A 57 -0.99 1.79 4.93
C GLN A 57 0.43 1.68 4.36
N MET A 58 0.70 0.62 3.56
CA MET A 58 2.00 0.44 2.92
C MET A 58 2.29 1.53 1.89
N GLN A 59 1.30 1.94 1.09
CA GLN A 59 1.43 3.07 0.17
C GLN A 59 1.72 4.38 0.89
N GLY A 60 1.02 4.64 2.00
CA GLY A 60 1.25 5.82 2.83
C GLY A 60 2.67 5.85 3.40
N MET A 61 3.18 4.71 3.85
CA MET A 61 4.56 4.56 4.32
C MET A 61 5.57 4.78 3.19
N MET A 62 5.39 4.13 2.03
CA MET A 62 6.25 4.32 0.86
C MET A 62 6.25 5.77 0.37
N LYS A 63 5.10 6.45 0.40
CA LYS A 63 4.99 7.86 0.02
C LYS A 63 5.72 8.77 1.00
N LYS A 64 5.67 8.50 2.31
CA LYS A 64 6.45 9.23 3.32
C LYS A 64 7.97 9.02 3.14
N MET A 65 8.36 7.81 2.78
CA MET A 65 9.76 7.44 2.55
C MET A 65 10.30 8.06 1.24
N LYS A 66 9.54 8.02 0.15
CA LYS A 66 9.90 8.60 -1.17
C LYS A 66 9.74 10.12 -1.22
N GLY A 67 8.82 10.68 -0.43
CA GLY A 67 8.49 12.12 -0.37
C GLY A 67 9.50 12.98 0.40
N GLY A 68 10.71 12.47 0.63
CA GLY A 68 11.79 13.26 1.21
C GLY A 68 11.63 13.55 2.69
N GLY A 69 10.99 12.69 3.49
CA GLY A 69 11.06 12.82 4.96
C GLY A 69 12.52 12.83 5.45
N MET A 70 13.35 11.95 4.87
CA MET A 70 14.79 11.92 5.11
C MET A 70 15.54 13.07 4.43
N MET A 71 15.14 13.49 3.22
CA MET A 71 15.78 14.60 2.50
C MET A 71 15.47 15.98 3.11
N LYS A 72 14.25 16.19 3.63
CA LYS A 72 13.88 17.39 4.42
C LYS A 72 14.56 17.40 5.78
N MET A 73 14.71 16.24 6.43
CA MET A 73 15.45 16.13 7.68
C MET A 73 16.94 16.40 7.45
N MET A 74 17.54 15.83 6.40
CA MET A 74 18.91 16.10 5.99
C MET A 74 19.13 17.55 5.54
N LYS A 75 18.15 18.19 4.87
CA LYS A 75 18.19 19.62 4.55
C LYS A 75 18.08 20.51 5.80
N ARG A 76 17.30 20.10 6.81
CA ARG A 76 17.22 20.79 8.12
C ARG A 76 18.47 20.55 8.99
N MET A 77 19.17 19.43 8.82
CA MET A 77 20.32 19.05 9.65
C MET A 77 21.69 19.34 8.98
N GLY A 78 21.76 19.48 7.66
CA GLY A 78 23.00 19.64 6.87
C GLY A 78 23.15 21.00 6.18
N GLY A 79 22.24 21.96 6.40
CA GLY A 79 22.27 23.27 5.73
C GLY A 79 22.92 24.41 6.51
N GLY A 80 23.34 24.21 7.77
CA GLY A 80 23.77 25.30 8.66
C GLY A 80 25.06 25.10 9.46
N GLY A 81 25.70 23.93 9.39
CA GLY A 81 26.77 23.56 10.34
C GLY A 81 28.22 23.71 9.85
N MET A 82 28.45 24.00 8.57
CA MET A 82 29.79 23.81 7.96
C MET A 82 30.35 25.04 7.25
N LYS A 83 29.94 26.25 7.68
CA LYS A 83 30.46 27.52 7.17
C LYS A 83 31.45 28.23 8.14
N GLY A 84 31.89 27.54 9.20
CA GLY A 84 32.76 28.11 10.25
C GLY A 84 34.17 27.54 10.37
N PHE A 85 34.56 26.55 9.54
CA PHE A 85 35.87 25.88 9.62
C PHE A 85 36.77 26.11 8.40
N VAL A 86 36.56 27.21 7.68
CA VAL A 86 37.51 27.68 6.67
C VAL A 86 37.79 29.15 6.99
N ARG A 87 38.74 29.37 7.88
CA ARG A 87 39.44 30.64 8.05
C ARG A 87 40.92 30.34 8.04
#